data_AF-A0AAU9CGS1-F1
#
_entry.id   AF-A0AAU9CGS1-F1
#
_cell.length_a   1.000
_cell.length_b   1.000
_cell.length_c   1.000
_cell.angle_alpha   90.00
_cell.angle_beta   90.00
_cell.angle_gamma   90.00
#
_symmetry.space_group_name_H-M   'P 1'
#
loop_
_entity.id
_entity.type
_entity.pdbx_description
1 polymer ?
#
loop_
_entity_poly.entity_id
_entity_poly.type
_entity_poly.pdbx_seq_one_letter_code
_entity_poly.pdbx_strand_id
1 'polypeptide(L)'
;MSIRVGDETSISKGAEKTTPSNRVAQKGLVAIGCGAVVFVIVAMPTYQSSPDERMETSYGYIEEQIEWLSDPSSETLLNEAKRDFAQEAKQIAGNNLVINSPDDMSAFLYAKDDLNVYYRRNQVPSEEDRQRGDDTETSFSRTLRLKLAEYATNPDVQYAVESTGAKYVLKLEGSHETGHFHTYQAKDWVGIDSITPETPGFKLLISNGEMQFYEIEPLS
;
A
#
# COMPACT_ATOMS: atom_id res chain seq x y z
N MET A 1 -38.50 -6.98 -99.61
CA MET A 1 -39.14 -5.78 -99.05
C MET A 1 -39.83 -6.16 -97.75
N SER A 2 -39.22 -5.83 -96.62
CA SER A 2 -39.86 -5.31 -95.40
C SER A 2 -38.89 -5.49 -94.23
N ILE A 3 -38.50 -4.36 -93.67
CA ILE A 3 -37.66 -4.19 -92.49
C ILE A 3 -38.54 -4.48 -91.26
N ARG A 4 -37.99 -5.15 -90.24
CA ARG A 4 -38.41 -4.90 -88.85
C ARG A 4 -37.19 -4.84 -87.94
N VAL A 5 -36.97 -3.62 -87.47
CA VAL A 5 -36.13 -3.19 -86.35
C VAL A 5 -36.85 -3.50 -85.05
N GLY A 6 -36.08 -3.77 -83.99
CA GLY A 6 -36.49 -3.71 -82.59
C GLY A 6 -35.81 -4.82 -81.80
N ASP A 7 -35.22 -4.61 -80.64
CA ASP A 7 -34.90 -3.40 -79.89
C ASP A 7 -33.84 -3.84 -78.87
N GLU A 8 -33.02 -2.89 -78.41
CA GLU A 8 -32.03 -3.10 -77.36
C GLU A 8 -32.71 -3.48 -76.04
N THR A 9 -32.11 -4.37 -75.25
CA THR A 9 -31.77 -4.08 -73.83
C THR A 9 -31.02 -5.25 -73.20
N SER A 10 -29.72 -5.04 -73.09
CA SER A 10 -28.83 -5.72 -72.16
C SER A 10 -29.23 -5.41 -70.70
N ILE A 11 -29.64 -6.41 -69.94
CA ILE A 11 -29.63 -6.32 -68.47
C ILE A 11 -28.40 -7.06 -67.96
N SER A 12 -27.28 -6.34 -67.87
CA SER A 12 -26.16 -6.78 -67.04
C SER A 12 -26.59 -6.68 -65.58
N LYS A 13 -26.83 -7.81 -64.91
CA LYS A 13 -26.83 -7.86 -63.44
C LYS A 13 -25.44 -7.45 -62.98
N GLY A 14 -25.31 -6.21 -62.52
CA GLY A 14 -24.11 -5.70 -61.87
C GLY A 14 -23.86 -6.51 -60.59
N ALA A 15 -22.94 -7.47 -60.67
CA ALA A 15 -22.31 -8.00 -59.48
C ALA A 15 -21.40 -6.90 -58.93
N GLU A 16 -21.82 -6.27 -57.84
CA GLU A 16 -21.06 -5.28 -57.11
C GLU A 16 -19.76 -5.94 -56.59
N LYS A 17 -18.68 -5.80 -57.37
CA LYS A 17 -17.34 -6.23 -56.98
C LYS A 17 -16.87 -5.31 -55.86
N THR A 18 -16.97 -5.76 -54.62
CA THR A 18 -16.35 -5.10 -53.47
C THR A 18 -14.83 -5.13 -53.60
N THR A 19 -14.23 -3.99 -53.94
CA THR A 19 -12.78 -3.77 -54.11
C THR A 19 -12.01 -4.07 -52.80
N PRO A 20 -10.83 -4.70 -52.84
CA PRO A 20 -10.08 -5.14 -51.65
C PRO A 20 -9.84 -4.07 -50.57
N SER A 21 -9.73 -2.79 -50.98
CA SER A 21 -9.61 -1.62 -50.10
C SER A 21 -10.75 -1.51 -49.09
N ASN A 22 -11.99 -1.79 -49.51
CA ASN A 22 -13.15 -1.69 -48.64
C ASN A 22 -13.17 -2.79 -47.58
N ARG A 23 -12.63 -3.98 -47.88
CA ARG A 23 -12.57 -5.09 -46.91
C ARG A 23 -11.55 -4.85 -45.80
N VAL A 24 -10.41 -4.22 -46.11
CA VAL A 24 -9.40 -3.87 -45.10
C VAL A 24 -9.90 -2.71 -44.22
N ALA A 25 -10.51 -1.69 -44.85
CA ALA A 25 -11.14 -0.59 -44.12
C ALA A 25 -12.28 -1.09 -43.21
N GLN A 26 -13.12 -2.00 -43.69
CA GLN A 26 -14.22 -2.59 -42.92
C GLN A 26 -13.71 -3.47 -41.77
N LYS A 27 -12.65 -4.26 -41.98
CA LYS A 27 -12.00 -5.02 -40.89
C LYS A 27 -11.35 -4.11 -39.84
N GLY A 28 -10.73 -3.01 -40.27
CA GLY A 28 -10.18 -1.98 -39.38
C GLY A 28 -11.28 -1.29 -38.56
N LEU A 29 -12.41 -0.93 -39.20
CA LEU A 29 -13.56 -0.34 -38.51
C LEU A 29 -14.18 -1.28 -37.47
N VAL A 30 -14.31 -2.58 -37.82
CA VAL A 30 -14.81 -3.61 -36.90
C VAL A 30 -13.86 -3.80 -35.72
N ALA A 31 -12.55 -3.85 -35.97
CA ALA A 31 -11.55 -3.98 -34.90
C ALA A 31 -11.55 -2.77 -33.95
N ILE A 32 -11.64 -1.54 -34.48
CA ILE A 32 -11.78 -0.32 -33.67
C ILE A 32 -13.09 -0.35 -32.87
N GLY A 33 -14.19 -0.77 -33.49
CA GLY A 33 -15.48 -0.92 -32.83
C GLY A 33 -15.42 -1.92 -31.68
N CYS A 34 -14.83 -3.11 -31.89
CA CYS A 34 -14.63 -4.10 -30.83
C CYS A 34 -13.73 -3.56 -29.71
N GLY A 35 -12.65 -2.85 -30.04
CA GLY A 35 -11.77 -2.23 -29.05
C GLY A 35 -12.49 -1.17 -28.20
N ALA A 36 -13.31 -0.32 -28.84
CA ALA A 36 -14.11 0.68 -28.15
C ALA A 36 -15.16 0.04 -27.22
N VAL A 37 -15.81 -1.04 -27.65
CA VAL A 37 -16.76 -1.80 -26.81
C VAL A 37 -16.06 -2.42 -25.61
N VAL A 38 -14.90 -3.06 -25.80
CA VAL A 38 -14.10 -3.61 -24.69
C VAL A 38 -13.66 -2.51 -23.73
N PHE A 39 -13.21 -1.36 -24.24
CA PHE A 39 -12.83 -0.22 -23.41
C PHE A 39 -14.02 0.29 -22.57
N VAL A 40 -15.20 0.43 -23.17
CA VAL A 40 -16.42 0.85 -22.46
C VAL A 40 -16.79 -0.16 -21.38
N ILE A 41 -16.71 -1.46 -21.65
CA ILE A 41 -17.00 -2.50 -20.66
C ILE A 41 -16.02 -2.46 -19.48
N VAL A 42 -14.73 -2.23 -19.75
CA VAL A 42 -13.69 -2.16 -18.70
C VAL A 42 -13.81 -0.89 -17.86
N ALA A 43 -14.13 0.25 -18.49
CA ALA A 43 -14.19 1.57 -17.84
C ALA A 43 -15.56 1.90 -17.22
N MET A 44 -16.54 1.01 -17.31
CA MET A 44 -17.86 1.21 -16.69
C MET A 44 -17.75 1.07 -15.15
N PRO A 45 -18.30 1.99 -14.37
CA PRO A 45 -18.40 1.83 -12.92
C PRO A 45 -19.37 0.71 -12.56
N THR A 46 -19.28 0.21 -11.32
CA THR A 46 -20.24 -0.79 -10.79
C THR A 46 -21.63 -0.17 -10.79
N TYR A 47 -22.63 -0.92 -11.26
CA TYR A 47 -24.02 -0.47 -11.31
C TYR A 47 -24.99 -1.53 -10.78
N GLN A 48 -26.15 -1.09 -10.28
CA GLN A 48 -27.23 -1.98 -9.87
C GLN A 48 -28.19 -2.18 -11.05
N SER A 49 -28.35 -3.43 -11.51
CA SER A 49 -29.35 -3.77 -12.52
C SER A 49 -30.72 -4.03 -11.91
N SER A 50 -30.77 -4.44 -10.65
CA SER A 50 -31.97 -4.63 -9.85
C SER A 50 -31.65 -4.46 -8.35
N PRO A 51 -32.65 -4.37 -7.45
CA PRO A 51 -32.42 -4.18 -6.02
C PRO A 51 -31.50 -5.23 -5.36
N ASP A 52 -31.49 -6.45 -5.89
CA ASP A 52 -30.71 -7.57 -5.35
C ASP A 52 -29.52 -7.98 -6.25
N GLU A 53 -29.36 -7.35 -7.42
CA GLU A 53 -28.26 -7.66 -8.36
C GLU A 53 -27.38 -6.43 -8.60
N ARG A 54 -26.23 -6.46 -7.92
CA ARG A 54 -25.11 -5.54 -8.16
C ARG A 54 -24.15 -6.20 -9.15
N MET A 55 -23.96 -5.58 -10.30
CA MET A 55 -22.99 -6.03 -11.30
C MET A 55 -21.66 -5.35 -11.05
N GLU A 56 -20.75 -6.05 -10.39
CA GLU A 56 -19.40 -5.58 -10.09
C GLU A 56 -18.53 -5.60 -11.36
N THR A 57 -17.96 -4.46 -11.72
CA THR A 57 -17.01 -4.32 -12.83
C THR A 57 -15.59 -4.19 -12.31
N SER A 58 -14.57 -4.44 -13.13
CA SER A 58 -13.17 -4.31 -12.69
C SER A 58 -12.80 -2.88 -12.31
N TYR A 59 -13.29 -1.86 -13.02
CA TYR A 59 -13.07 -0.46 -12.66
C TYR A 59 -13.84 -0.09 -11.39
N GLY A 60 -15.12 -0.50 -11.28
CA GLY A 60 -15.91 -0.25 -10.07
C GLY A 60 -15.38 -0.96 -8.83
N TYR A 61 -14.78 -2.15 -8.98
CA TYR A 61 -14.04 -2.81 -7.91
C TYR A 61 -12.83 -2.00 -7.47
N ILE A 62 -12.01 -1.52 -8.41
CA ILE A 62 -10.84 -0.67 -8.09
C ILE A 62 -11.30 0.65 -7.43
N GLU A 63 -12.36 1.27 -7.94
CA GLU A 63 -12.96 2.48 -7.38
C GLU A 63 -13.43 2.24 -5.94
N GLU A 64 -14.16 1.16 -5.67
CA GLU A 64 -14.60 0.78 -4.33
C GLU A 64 -13.42 0.46 -3.40
N GLN A 65 -12.36 -0.17 -3.89
CA GLN A 65 -11.13 -0.37 -3.11
C GLN A 65 -10.41 0.95 -2.82
N ILE A 66 -10.34 1.87 -3.78
CA ILE A 66 -9.76 3.20 -3.58
C ILE A 66 -10.60 4.00 -2.59
N GLU A 67 -11.91 3.99 -2.73
CA GLU A 67 -12.84 4.63 -1.80
C GLU A 67 -12.70 4.05 -0.40
N TRP A 68 -12.68 2.73 -0.26
CA TRP A 68 -12.46 2.07 1.02
C TRP A 68 -11.09 2.42 1.64
N LEU A 69 -10.02 2.43 0.84
CA LEU A 69 -8.68 2.84 1.29
C LEU A 69 -8.58 4.34 1.61
N SER A 70 -9.45 5.16 1.03
CA SER A 70 -9.43 6.62 1.16
C SER A 70 -10.47 7.15 2.15
N ASP A 71 -11.42 6.32 2.58
CA ASP A 71 -12.52 6.70 3.48
C ASP A 71 -11.98 6.89 4.91
N PRO A 72 -11.98 8.14 5.43
CA PRO A 72 -11.55 8.44 6.79
C PRO A 72 -12.46 7.84 7.87
N SER A 73 -13.68 7.42 7.50
CA SER A 73 -14.68 6.83 8.39
C SER A 73 -14.68 5.30 8.40
N SER A 74 -14.00 4.68 7.43
CA SER A 74 -13.66 3.26 7.53
C SER A 74 -12.70 3.08 8.72
N GLU A 75 -12.77 1.96 9.44
CA GLU A 75 -11.75 1.55 10.41
C GLU A 75 -10.43 1.25 9.68
N THR A 76 -9.85 2.30 9.09
CA THR A 76 -8.53 2.31 8.53
C THR A 76 -7.57 1.99 9.66
N LEU A 77 -6.55 1.19 9.34
CA LEU A 77 -5.56 0.75 10.32
C LEU A 77 -4.86 1.94 11.01
N LEU A 78 -4.87 3.14 10.37
CA LEU A 78 -4.45 4.43 10.92
C LEU A 78 -5.64 5.39 11.12
N ASN A 79 -6.51 5.05 12.06
CA ASN A 79 -7.69 5.85 12.42
C ASN A 79 -7.34 7.17 13.15
N GLU A 80 -8.36 7.99 13.41
CA GLU A 80 -8.21 9.29 14.09
C GLU A 80 -7.54 9.18 15.48
N ALA A 81 -7.90 8.17 16.28
CA ALA A 81 -7.31 7.97 17.60
C ALA A 81 -5.78 7.72 17.54
N LYS A 82 -5.33 6.89 16.59
CA LYS A 82 -3.88 6.65 16.35
C LYS A 82 -3.18 7.92 15.88
N ARG A 83 -3.84 8.75 15.08
CA ARG A 83 -3.28 10.02 14.62
C ARG A 83 -3.18 11.05 15.73
N ASP A 84 -4.20 11.18 16.58
CA ASP A 84 -4.17 12.10 17.71
C ASP A 84 -3.06 11.72 18.69
N PHE A 85 -2.90 10.42 18.98
CA PHE A 85 -1.80 9.92 19.79
C PHE A 85 -0.43 10.21 19.15
N ALA A 86 -0.30 10.00 17.84
CA ALA A 86 0.93 10.32 17.11
C ALA A 86 1.26 11.82 17.11
N GLN A 87 0.25 12.69 17.09
CA GLN A 87 0.43 14.14 17.17
C GLN A 87 0.93 14.56 18.56
N GLU A 88 0.41 13.95 19.64
CA GLU A 88 0.93 14.17 20.99
C GLU A 88 2.39 13.69 21.11
N ALA A 89 2.69 12.50 20.58
CA ALA A 89 4.05 11.96 20.52
C ALA A 89 5.00 12.88 19.72
N LYS A 90 4.53 13.45 18.59
CA LYS A 90 5.29 14.41 17.78
C LYS A 90 5.62 15.69 18.54
N GLN A 91 4.67 16.23 19.31
CA GLN A 91 4.92 17.42 20.14
C GLN A 91 6.01 17.18 21.17
N ILE A 92 6.07 15.97 21.74
CA ILE A 92 7.11 15.57 22.70
C ILE A 92 8.44 15.33 22.00
N ALA A 93 8.46 14.55 20.90
CA ALA A 93 9.68 14.20 20.18
C ALA A 93 10.33 15.38 19.46
N GLY A 94 9.54 16.35 18.99
CA GLY A 94 9.99 17.40 18.09
C GLY A 94 10.57 16.81 16.79
N ASN A 95 11.86 17.04 16.55
CA ASN A 95 12.57 16.52 15.38
C ASN A 95 13.46 15.30 15.68
N ASN A 96 13.48 14.85 16.93
CA ASN A 96 14.27 13.69 17.33
C ASN A 96 13.76 12.42 16.65
N LEU A 97 14.68 11.47 16.46
CA LEU A 97 14.39 10.20 15.81
C LEU A 97 13.60 9.27 16.74
N VAL A 98 12.54 8.68 16.20
CA VAL A 98 11.62 7.76 16.89
C VAL A 98 11.73 6.36 16.27
N ILE A 99 12.04 5.34 17.08
CA ILE A 99 11.99 3.94 16.64
C ILE A 99 10.54 3.44 16.68
N ASN A 100 10.14 2.63 15.71
CA ASN A 100 8.77 2.16 15.54
C ASN A 100 8.71 0.74 14.96
N SER A 101 7.56 0.06 15.07
CA SER A 101 7.27 -1.16 14.30
C SER A 101 6.41 -0.77 13.10
N PRO A 102 6.90 -0.79 11.85
CA PRO A 102 6.28 -0.07 10.74
C PRO A 102 4.89 -0.57 10.34
N ASP A 103 4.58 -1.85 10.62
CA ASP A 103 3.31 -2.46 10.22
C ASP A 103 2.13 -2.07 11.12
N ASP A 104 2.36 -1.43 12.27
CA ASP A 104 1.29 -0.85 13.13
C ASP A 104 0.73 0.49 12.57
N MET A 105 1.11 0.82 11.33
CA MET A 105 0.87 2.06 10.58
C MET A 105 1.76 3.25 10.91
N SER A 106 2.66 3.14 11.89
CA SER A 106 3.59 4.21 12.26
C SER A 106 4.53 4.64 11.14
N ALA A 107 4.81 3.77 10.15
CA ALA A 107 5.62 4.12 8.98
C ALA A 107 5.02 5.29 8.18
N PHE A 108 3.68 5.37 8.10
CA PHE A 108 2.97 6.40 7.34
C PHE A 108 3.04 7.77 8.01
N LEU A 109 3.28 7.83 9.31
CA LEU A 109 3.40 9.08 10.07
C LEU A 109 4.57 9.94 9.59
N TYR A 110 5.60 9.34 8.98
CA TYR A 110 6.70 10.09 8.39
C TYR A 110 6.22 11.06 7.31
N ALA A 111 5.37 10.58 6.40
CA ALA A 111 4.89 11.37 5.28
C ALA A 111 3.66 12.20 5.65
N LYS A 112 2.78 11.66 6.51
CA LYS A 112 1.47 12.25 6.82
C LYS A 112 1.51 13.28 7.95
N ASP A 113 2.36 13.05 8.95
CA ASP A 113 2.34 13.79 10.21
C ASP A 113 3.75 14.35 10.59
N ASP A 114 4.72 14.28 9.68
CA ASP A 114 6.11 14.75 9.84
C ASP A 114 6.83 14.15 11.07
N LEU A 115 6.39 12.98 11.56
CA LEU A 115 7.07 12.31 12.66
C LEU A 115 8.33 11.63 12.13
N ASN A 116 9.50 12.00 12.67
CA ASN A 116 10.78 11.45 12.23
C ASN A 116 10.98 10.02 12.74
N VAL A 117 10.30 9.07 12.11
CA VAL A 117 10.39 7.65 12.43
C VAL A 117 11.55 6.97 11.70
N TYR A 118 12.12 5.95 12.34
CA TYR A 118 13.27 5.21 11.84
C TYR A 118 12.87 4.20 10.75
N TYR A 119 11.84 3.39 10.99
CA TYR A 119 11.33 2.44 10.00
C TYR A 119 10.20 3.06 9.19
N ARG A 120 10.56 3.59 8.02
CA ARG A 120 9.63 4.25 7.07
C ARG A 120 8.98 3.30 6.07
N ARG A 121 9.38 2.02 6.12
CA ARG A 121 8.87 0.91 5.33
C ARG A 121 9.04 -0.38 6.12
N ASN A 122 8.20 -1.35 5.85
CA ASN A 122 8.11 -2.66 6.49
C ASN A 122 8.95 -3.76 5.79
N GLN A 123 9.90 -3.36 4.94
CA GLN A 123 10.72 -4.31 4.20
C GLN A 123 11.80 -4.93 5.11
N VAL A 124 11.59 -6.19 5.49
CA VAL A 124 12.60 -7.02 6.12
C VAL A 124 13.21 -7.95 5.05
N PRO A 125 14.55 -7.94 4.85
CA PRO A 125 15.20 -8.82 3.90
C PRO A 125 14.94 -10.29 4.23
N SER A 126 14.64 -11.09 3.21
CA SER A 126 14.52 -12.54 3.34
C SER A 126 15.89 -13.20 3.54
N GLU A 127 15.90 -14.46 3.94
CA GLU A 127 17.16 -15.24 4.01
C GLU A 127 17.79 -15.41 2.63
N GLU A 128 16.98 -15.51 1.57
CA GLU A 128 17.48 -15.56 0.20
C GLU A 128 18.16 -14.25 -0.21
N ASP A 129 17.59 -13.09 0.14
CA ASP A 129 18.19 -11.79 -0.13
C ASP A 129 19.57 -11.68 0.55
N ARG A 130 19.68 -12.18 1.78
CA ARG A 130 20.95 -12.22 2.51
C ARG A 130 21.98 -13.12 1.85
N GLN A 131 21.57 -14.32 1.41
CA GLN A 131 22.47 -15.25 0.74
C GLN A 131 22.95 -14.72 -0.62
N ARG A 132 22.11 -13.96 -1.33
CA ARG A 132 22.46 -13.31 -2.61
C ARG A 132 23.32 -12.06 -2.41
N GLY A 133 23.38 -11.50 -1.20
CA GLY A 133 24.05 -10.24 -0.92
C GLY A 133 23.23 -9.01 -1.34
N ASP A 134 21.93 -9.19 -1.57
CA ASP A 134 20.98 -8.12 -1.92
C ASP A 134 20.36 -7.48 -0.66
N ASP A 135 20.87 -7.82 0.52
CA ASP A 135 20.46 -7.23 1.80
C ASP A 135 21.03 -5.80 1.95
N THR A 136 20.12 -4.82 1.96
CA THR A 136 20.42 -3.40 2.19
C THR A 136 20.17 -2.96 3.65
N GLU A 137 19.73 -3.88 4.51
CA GLU A 137 19.50 -3.63 5.93
C GLU A 137 20.84 -3.37 6.64
N THR A 138 20.90 -2.29 7.41
CA THR A 138 22.08 -2.02 8.24
C THR A 138 22.14 -2.98 9.43
N SER A 139 23.35 -3.27 9.93
CA SER A 139 23.50 -4.04 11.16
C SER A 139 22.76 -3.39 12.34
N PHE A 140 22.75 -2.06 12.41
CA PHE A 140 21.99 -1.31 13.42
C PHE A 140 20.48 -1.53 13.31
N SER A 141 19.92 -1.44 12.10
CA SER A 141 18.50 -1.77 11.85
C SER A 141 18.16 -3.16 12.40
N ARG A 142 18.94 -4.17 12.01
CA ARG A 142 18.69 -5.54 12.43
C ARG A 142 18.80 -5.70 13.94
N THR A 143 19.81 -5.09 14.57
CA THR A 143 19.99 -5.12 16.03
C THR A 143 18.80 -4.47 16.75
N LEU A 144 18.34 -3.31 16.29
CA LEU A 144 17.23 -2.59 16.92
C LEU A 144 15.93 -3.39 16.84
N ARG A 145 15.52 -3.84 15.64
CA ARG A 145 14.23 -4.56 15.51
C ARG A 145 14.19 -5.90 16.25
N LEU A 146 15.34 -6.54 16.47
CA LEU A 146 15.41 -7.85 17.12
C LEU A 146 15.74 -7.78 18.62
N LYS A 147 16.39 -6.71 19.09
CA LYS A 147 16.98 -6.68 20.45
C LYS A 147 16.80 -5.37 21.21
N LEU A 148 16.05 -4.38 20.72
CA LEU A 148 15.95 -3.07 21.38
C LEU A 148 15.55 -3.15 22.88
N ALA A 149 14.66 -4.06 23.27
CA ALA A 149 14.28 -4.30 24.67
C ALA A 149 15.46 -4.72 25.59
N GLU A 150 16.59 -5.16 25.02
CA GLU A 150 17.82 -5.48 25.75
C GLU A 150 18.73 -4.25 25.99
N TYR A 151 18.28 -3.04 25.63
CA TYR A 151 19.10 -1.82 25.66
C TYR A 151 19.88 -1.61 26.97
N ALA A 152 19.28 -1.88 28.13
CA ALA A 152 19.95 -1.70 29.42
C ALA A 152 21.14 -2.67 29.65
N THR A 153 21.22 -3.79 28.94
CA THR A 153 22.20 -4.86 29.22
C THR A 153 23.02 -5.29 28.00
N ASN A 154 22.65 -4.87 26.79
CA ASN A 154 23.29 -5.26 25.55
C ASN A 154 24.08 -4.10 24.91
N PRO A 155 25.43 -4.13 24.95
CA PRO A 155 26.27 -3.08 24.36
C PRO A 155 26.08 -2.87 22.86
N ASP A 156 25.73 -3.92 22.11
CA ASP A 156 25.47 -3.78 20.66
C ASP A 156 24.20 -2.95 20.41
N VAL A 157 23.19 -3.10 21.27
CA VAL A 157 21.95 -2.32 21.23
C VAL A 157 22.21 -0.87 21.63
N GLN A 158 23.01 -0.66 22.68
CA GLN A 158 23.43 0.68 23.12
C GLN A 158 24.15 1.42 22.01
N TYR A 159 25.11 0.75 21.37
CA TYR A 159 25.86 1.31 20.25
C TYR A 159 24.95 1.60 19.04
N ALA A 160 23.97 0.75 18.75
CA ALA A 160 23.00 0.99 17.68
C ALA A 160 22.08 2.20 17.97
N VAL A 161 21.60 2.35 19.22
CA VAL A 161 20.81 3.51 19.66
C VAL A 161 21.64 4.79 19.56
N GLU A 162 22.88 4.78 20.06
CA GLU A 162 23.79 5.92 19.98
C GLU A 162 24.10 6.30 18.52
N SER A 163 24.44 5.30 17.69
CA SER A 163 24.82 5.51 16.29
C SER A 163 23.67 6.05 15.42
N THR A 164 22.43 5.66 15.73
CA THR A 164 21.24 6.18 15.03
C THR A 164 20.78 7.53 15.59
N GLY A 165 21.15 7.86 16.84
CA GLY A 165 20.67 9.05 17.54
C GLY A 165 19.20 8.94 17.94
N ALA A 166 18.63 7.74 17.98
CA ALA A 166 17.25 7.51 18.41
C ALA A 166 17.05 7.97 19.86
N LYS A 167 15.91 8.62 20.13
CA LYS A 167 15.56 9.14 21.46
C LYS A 167 14.24 8.59 21.99
N TYR A 168 13.38 8.11 21.11
CA TYR A 168 12.05 7.68 21.49
C TYR A 168 11.67 6.37 20.81
N VAL A 169 10.67 5.70 21.37
CA VAL A 169 10.00 4.53 20.76
C VAL A 169 8.49 4.80 20.71
N LEU A 170 7.88 4.55 19.55
CA LEU A 170 6.44 4.62 19.34
C LEU A 170 5.89 3.24 18.98
N LYS A 171 4.80 2.86 19.66
CA LYS A 171 3.98 1.69 19.35
C LYS A 171 2.53 2.14 19.23
N LEU A 172 1.90 1.87 18.10
CA LEU A 172 0.47 2.17 17.86
C LEU A 172 -0.44 0.96 18.05
N GLU A 173 0.14 -0.23 18.16
CA GLU A 173 -0.56 -1.50 18.36
C GLU A 173 0.26 -2.39 19.32
N GLY A 174 -0.39 -3.34 19.99
CA GLY A 174 0.29 -4.40 20.73
C GLY A 174 1.03 -5.38 19.82
N SER A 175 1.49 -6.51 20.36
CA SER A 175 2.24 -7.51 19.56
C SER A 175 1.35 -8.49 18.77
N HIS A 176 0.03 -8.30 18.82
CA HIS A 176 -0.95 -9.17 18.16
C HIS A 176 -1.03 -8.89 16.66
N GLU A 177 -1.31 -9.89 15.82
CA GLU A 177 -1.38 -9.71 14.36
C GLU A 177 -2.54 -8.81 13.90
N THR A 178 -3.60 -8.71 14.71
CA THR A 178 -4.72 -7.79 14.46
C THR A 178 -4.26 -6.34 14.56
N GLY A 179 -4.70 -5.48 13.64
CA GLY A 179 -4.31 -4.05 13.62
C GLY A 179 -3.01 -3.74 12.87
N HIS A 180 -2.31 -4.76 12.38
CA HIS A 180 -1.10 -4.62 11.57
C HIS A 180 -1.38 -4.78 10.07
N PHE A 181 -0.46 -4.29 9.24
CA PHE A 181 -0.45 -4.60 7.81
C PHE A 181 -0.13 -6.08 7.57
N HIS A 182 -0.61 -6.64 6.46
CA HIS A 182 -0.55 -8.08 6.14
C HIS A 182 0.87 -8.69 6.04
N THR A 183 1.90 -7.85 6.03
CA THR A 183 3.32 -8.24 5.99
C THR A 183 3.93 -8.48 7.36
N TYR A 184 3.21 -8.11 8.44
CA TYR A 184 3.73 -8.18 9.80
C TYR A 184 4.07 -9.61 10.22
N GLN A 185 5.23 -9.74 10.84
CA GLN A 185 5.68 -10.97 11.50
C GLN A 185 6.30 -10.59 12.84
N ALA A 186 5.65 -10.97 13.95
CA ALA A 186 6.09 -10.59 15.30
C ALA A 186 7.57 -10.92 15.59
N LYS A 187 8.06 -12.06 15.06
CA LYS A 187 9.47 -12.46 15.19
C LYS A 187 10.47 -11.46 14.62
N ASP A 188 10.06 -10.63 13.65
CA ASP A 188 10.95 -9.70 12.97
C ASP A 188 11.07 -8.35 13.70
N TRP A 189 10.15 -8.08 14.63
CA TRP A 189 10.02 -6.82 15.38
C TRP A 189 10.06 -7.00 16.90
N VAL A 190 10.34 -8.22 17.37
CA VAL A 190 10.34 -8.64 18.78
C VAL A 190 11.13 -7.72 19.71
N GLY A 191 12.22 -7.12 19.24
CA GLY A 191 13.03 -6.20 20.05
C GLY A 191 12.28 -4.93 20.41
N ILE A 192 11.38 -4.47 19.55
CA ILE A 192 10.55 -3.27 19.75
C ILE A 192 9.25 -3.66 20.46
N ASP A 193 8.60 -4.73 20.00
CA ASP A 193 7.27 -5.11 20.50
C ASP A 193 7.30 -5.58 21.96
N SER A 194 8.43 -6.13 22.40
CA SER A 194 8.63 -6.60 23.78
C SER A 194 8.86 -5.48 24.79
N ILE A 195 8.97 -4.22 24.37
CA ILE A 195 9.13 -3.09 25.29
C ILE A 195 7.82 -2.87 26.05
N THR A 196 7.93 -2.84 27.37
CA THR A 196 6.86 -2.55 28.33
C THR A 196 7.30 -1.43 29.29
N PRO A 197 6.40 -0.86 30.11
CA PRO A 197 6.77 0.13 31.13
C PRO A 197 7.80 -0.36 32.17
N GLU A 198 7.96 -1.68 32.31
CA GLU A 198 8.93 -2.29 33.22
C GLU A 198 10.28 -2.59 32.55
N THR A 199 10.40 -2.36 31.23
CA THR A 199 11.64 -2.62 30.48
C THR A 199 12.70 -1.58 30.87
N PRO A 200 13.84 -1.98 31.47
CA PRO A 200 14.84 -1.03 31.91
C PRO A 200 15.42 -0.22 30.74
N GLY A 201 15.63 1.08 30.97
CA GLY A 201 16.12 2.02 29.96
C GLY A 201 15.04 2.62 29.06
N PHE A 202 13.75 2.32 29.32
CA PHE A 202 12.62 2.92 28.64
C PHE A 202 11.65 3.54 29.64
N LYS A 203 11.42 4.84 29.51
CA LYS A 203 10.45 5.56 30.34
C LYS A 203 9.19 5.83 29.54
N LEU A 204 8.06 5.29 29.99
CA LEU A 204 6.76 5.58 29.38
C LEU A 204 6.41 7.07 29.60
N LEU A 205 6.12 7.79 28.51
CA LEU A 205 5.74 9.20 28.56
C LEU A 205 4.22 9.38 28.46
N ILE A 206 3.60 8.73 27.48
CA ILE A 206 2.16 8.74 27.24
C ILE A 206 1.67 7.36 26.79
N SER A 207 0.43 7.04 27.11
CA SER A 207 -0.22 5.80 26.69
C SER A 207 -1.72 5.99 26.53
N ASN A 208 -2.32 5.32 25.55
CA ASN A 208 -3.77 5.26 25.37
C ASN A 208 -4.15 3.88 24.82
N GLY A 209 -4.76 3.04 25.67
CA GLY A 209 -5.00 1.64 25.33
C GLY A 209 -3.68 0.90 25.06
N GLU A 210 -3.54 0.31 23.88
CA GLU A 210 -2.33 -0.38 23.44
C GLU A 210 -1.25 0.55 22.88
N MET A 211 -1.60 1.82 22.60
CA MET A 211 -0.66 2.80 22.08
C MET A 211 0.26 3.27 23.21
N GLN A 212 1.57 3.25 22.96
CA GLN A 212 2.59 3.57 23.94
C GLN A 212 3.72 4.39 23.31
N PHE A 213 4.19 5.39 24.04
CA PHE A 213 5.29 6.23 23.62
C PHE A 213 6.33 6.36 24.74
N TYR A 214 7.57 6.00 24.44
CA TYR A 214 8.66 5.89 25.41
C TYR A 214 9.81 6.83 25.08
N GLU A 215 10.46 7.35 26.11
CA GLU A 215 11.81 7.91 26.05
C GLU A 215 12.84 6.79 26.24
N ILE A 216 13.90 6.79 25.42
CA ILE A 216 15.07 5.93 25.63
C ILE A 216 16.01 6.66 26.59
N GLU A 217 16.11 6.16 27.82
CA GLU A 217 16.88 6.81 28.87
C GLU A 217 18.39 6.62 28.64
N PRO A 218 19.22 7.67 28.68
CA PRO A 218 20.67 7.50 28.64
C PRO A 218 21.13 6.62 29.79
N LEU A 219 21.96 5.63 29.50
CA LEU A 219 22.60 4.82 30.54
C LEU A 219 23.71 5.66 31.18
N SER A 220 23.63 5.84 32.49
CA SER A 220 24.58 6.60 33.32
C SER A 220 25.84 5.80 33.63
#